data_AF-W7DP80-F1
#
_entry.id   AF-W7DP80-F1
#
_cell.length_a   1.000
_cell.length_b   1.000
_cell.length_c   1.000
_cell.angle_alpha   90.00
_cell.angle_beta   90.00
_cell.angle_gamma   90.00
#
_symmetry.space_group_name_H-M   'P 1'
#
loop_
_entity.id
_entity.type
_entity.pdbx_description
1 polymer ?
#
loop_
_entity_poly.entity_id
_entity_poly.type
_entity_poly.pdbx_seq_one_letter_code
_entity_poly.pdbx_strand_id
1 'polypeptide(L)'
;MITREDDPQQYVKARFNLGLSYNKENNLSQARECWEVISREDDPKEYASARFNLGLSYNKENNLSKAREYWEVIGREDDPEAYAIVQTKLFFLFVREADNLQAHEYWKNLCEISVLPKYNWCGNEWLFFIIKKINSFIPNNKDIDRAIELFKLLGNINDSADRIRKALHMNSGLFCKALHMDSNLLDDNVIAHADLTKLEVFFAHYTKVEVAQKIIQNGSFHLGISNYMNDPTEGKILLTEWEIPVSYNDHLLAFLTSFTFNENSLNQFRLYGKENNKEGSGVSLVVTNSFFDNQFNPEKIAHVNTSWLYQNTYQIIPNLIDDKEKKNDQCKIDSKLKKLSDPLPLFRCIYMDPMTNYLSVAHQSKSSFRSNMSLYLDNKVEDIEVIFEKLWAFYIATMDQITKDVKTKMQEIKNNIDEIRNLIEQEITAHQNKIYEAIATTLLPIIYLTKHAAFEEEAECRILYITSILDDVIQWQGDRVYVEYTTNLADQYQQGKQSRHYLEKIYLGPNADLRAELGIKKCWIDKMRSKGMPNNDIKIPTLKKSEMPLAKS
;
A
#
# COMPACT_ATOMS: atom_id res chain seq x y z
N MET A 1 -44.13 8.37 -0.84
CA MET A 1 -43.57 7.93 0.46
C MET A 1 -44.11 6.54 0.66
N ILE A 2 -43.27 5.50 0.63
CA ILE A 2 -43.68 4.13 0.98
C ILE A 2 -43.84 4.09 2.49
N THR A 3 -44.93 3.51 2.98
CA THR A 3 -45.16 3.25 4.40
C THR A 3 -44.82 1.80 4.74
N ARG A 4 -44.64 1.50 6.03
CA ARG A 4 -44.41 0.11 6.49
C ARG A 4 -45.57 -0.82 6.10
N GLU A 5 -46.79 -0.29 6.01
CA GLU A 5 -48.00 -1.05 5.66
C GLU A 5 -48.08 -1.38 4.15
N ASP A 6 -47.47 -0.55 3.29
CA ASP A 6 -47.48 -0.77 1.84
C ASP A 6 -46.58 -1.95 1.44
N ASP A 7 -45.34 -1.94 1.94
CA ASP A 7 -44.31 -2.96 1.71
C ASP A 7 -43.24 -2.82 2.80
N PRO A 8 -43.25 -3.67 3.85
CA PRO A 8 -42.29 -3.61 4.95
C PRO A 8 -40.83 -3.68 4.50
N GLN A 9 -40.51 -4.52 3.50
CA GLN A 9 -39.14 -4.70 3.02
C GLN A 9 -38.65 -3.47 2.25
N GLN A 10 -39.48 -2.91 1.35
CA GLN A 10 -39.11 -1.68 0.66
C GLN A 10 -39.06 -0.48 1.60
N TYR A 11 -39.94 -0.41 2.59
CA TYR A 11 -39.91 0.61 3.63
C TYR A 11 -38.58 0.60 4.39
N VAL A 12 -38.16 -0.58 4.87
CA VAL A 12 -36.89 -0.75 5.60
C VAL A 12 -35.70 -0.36 4.72
N LYS A 13 -35.64 -0.83 3.47
CA LYS A 13 -34.57 -0.46 2.53
C LYS A 13 -34.51 1.04 2.27
N ALA A 14 -35.66 1.69 2.11
CA ALA A 14 -35.74 3.13 1.92
C ALA A 14 -35.24 3.90 3.16
N ARG A 15 -35.66 3.50 4.37
CA ARG A 15 -35.19 4.08 5.63
C ARG A 15 -33.70 3.88 5.85
N PHE A 16 -33.19 2.67 5.59
CA PHE A 16 -31.78 2.37 5.71
C PHE A 16 -30.92 3.24 4.78
N ASN A 17 -31.28 3.33 3.50
CA ASN A 17 -30.58 4.16 2.51
C ASN A 17 -30.65 5.65 2.84
N LEU A 18 -31.79 6.12 3.35
CA LEU A 18 -31.92 7.50 3.83
C LEU A 18 -30.97 7.79 5.00
N GLY A 19 -30.87 6.87 5.95
CA GLY A 19 -29.91 6.97 7.04
C GLY A 19 -28.45 7.00 6.57
N LEU A 20 -28.10 6.19 5.55
CA LEU A 20 -26.77 6.25 4.93
C LEU A 20 -26.50 7.61 4.26
N SER A 21 -27.50 8.22 3.62
CA SER A 21 -27.37 9.56 3.03
C SER A 21 -27.08 10.61 4.10
N TYR A 22 -27.86 10.64 5.18
CA TYR A 22 -27.63 11.58 6.29
C TYR A 22 -26.26 11.39 6.95
N ASN A 23 -25.81 10.14 7.14
CA ASN A 23 -24.48 9.88 7.69
C ASN A 23 -23.35 10.36 6.76
N LYS A 24 -23.51 10.27 5.44
CA LYS A 24 -22.54 10.85 4.47
C LYS A 24 -22.47 12.38 4.58
N GLU A 25 -23.58 13.02 4.91
CA GLU A 25 -23.67 14.46 5.21
C GLU A 25 -23.25 14.81 6.65
N ASN A 26 -22.73 13.83 7.40
CA ASN A 26 -22.34 13.95 8.81
C ASN A 26 -23.49 14.36 9.76
N ASN A 27 -24.73 14.10 9.37
CA ASN A 27 -25.92 14.34 10.16
C ASN A 27 -26.33 13.06 10.93
N LEU A 28 -25.62 12.77 12.01
CA LEU A 28 -25.79 11.53 12.77
C LEU A 28 -27.15 11.42 13.46
N SER A 29 -27.77 12.53 13.86
CA SER A 29 -29.09 12.49 14.53
C SER A 29 -30.16 11.94 13.58
N GLN A 30 -30.27 12.51 12.38
CA GLN A 30 -31.26 12.05 11.39
C GLN A 30 -30.93 10.66 10.86
N ALA A 31 -29.64 10.31 10.75
CA ALA A 31 -29.23 8.96 10.40
C ALA A 31 -29.72 7.94 11.44
N ARG A 32 -29.52 8.23 12.73
CA ARG A 32 -29.98 7.38 13.84
C ARG A 32 -31.49 7.20 13.84
N GLU A 33 -32.26 8.28 13.68
CA GLU A 33 -33.72 8.19 13.58
C GLU A 33 -34.19 7.27 12.44
N CYS A 34 -33.48 7.29 11.31
CA CYS A 34 -33.78 6.43 10.18
C CYS A 34 -33.51 4.95 10.49
N TRP A 35 -32.42 4.64 11.19
CA TRP A 35 -32.04 3.27 11.54
C TRP A 35 -32.82 2.70 12.73
N GLU A 36 -33.20 3.52 13.71
CA GLU A 36 -33.85 3.08 14.95
C GLU A 36 -35.23 2.46 14.71
N VAL A 37 -35.94 2.88 13.65
CA VAL A 37 -37.29 2.40 13.33
C VAL A 37 -37.31 1.09 12.56
N ILE A 38 -36.16 0.56 12.16
CA ILE A 38 -36.08 -0.71 11.44
C ILE A 38 -36.31 -1.85 12.44
N SER A 39 -37.34 -2.67 12.21
CA SER A 39 -37.64 -3.84 13.04
C SER A 39 -36.94 -5.09 12.51
N ARG A 40 -36.53 -5.97 13.43
CA ARG A 40 -35.99 -7.30 13.11
C ARG A 40 -37.00 -8.16 12.33
N GLU A 41 -38.29 -7.96 12.56
CA GLU A 41 -39.37 -8.74 11.93
C GLU A 41 -39.56 -8.41 10.45
N ASP A 42 -39.28 -7.16 10.07
CA ASP A 42 -39.51 -6.67 8.71
C ASP A 42 -38.40 -7.16 7.77
N ASP A 43 -37.16 -7.08 8.24
CA ASP A 43 -35.97 -7.60 7.55
C ASP A 43 -34.81 -7.76 8.56
N PRO A 44 -34.47 -9.00 8.98
CA PRO A 44 -33.41 -9.25 9.95
C PRO A 44 -32.03 -8.75 9.51
N LYS A 45 -31.74 -8.78 8.20
CA LYS A 45 -30.43 -8.39 7.67
C LYS A 45 -30.25 -6.89 7.70
N GLU A 46 -31.26 -6.15 7.23
CA GLU A 46 -31.27 -4.70 7.26
C GLU A 46 -31.35 -4.19 8.71
N TYR A 47 -32.04 -4.92 9.61
CA TYR A 47 -32.01 -4.66 11.05
C TYR A 47 -30.60 -4.77 11.63
N ALA A 48 -29.88 -5.87 11.37
CA ALA A 48 -28.50 -6.04 11.83
C ALA A 48 -27.60 -4.91 11.33
N SER A 49 -27.73 -4.54 10.05
CA SER A 49 -26.98 -3.44 9.44
C SER A 49 -27.31 -2.08 10.08
N ALA A 50 -28.58 -1.84 10.41
CA ALA A 50 -29.04 -0.62 11.07
C ALA A 50 -28.48 -0.50 12.49
N ARG A 51 -28.59 -1.58 13.29
CA ARG A 51 -28.03 -1.67 14.64
C ARG A 51 -26.50 -1.51 14.64
N PHE A 52 -25.83 -2.11 13.66
CA PHE A 52 -24.39 -1.95 13.48
C PHE A 52 -23.99 -0.48 13.26
N ASN A 53 -24.70 0.21 12.36
CA ASN A 53 -24.48 1.63 12.07
C ASN A 53 -24.82 2.55 13.25
N LEU A 54 -25.86 2.23 14.03
CA LEU A 54 -26.18 2.90 15.28
C LEU A 54 -25.00 2.80 16.26
N GLY A 55 -24.49 1.59 16.49
CA GLY A 55 -23.33 1.41 17.38
C GLY A 55 -22.07 2.13 16.87
N LEU A 56 -21.78 2.10 15.56
CA LEU A 56 -20.69 2.88 14.97
C LEU A 56 -20.86 4.39 15.19
N SER A 57 -22.09 4.90 15.08
CA SER A 57 -22.36 6.32 15.27
C SER A 57 -22.08 6.77 16.71
N TYR A 58 -22.42 5.96 17.71
CA TYR A 58 -22.13 6.27 19.12
C TYR A 58 -20.65 6.06 19.47
N ASN A 59 -20.00 5.06 18.88
CA ASN A 59 -18.56 4.86 19.02
C ASN A 59 -17.75 6.05 18.48
N LYS A 60 -18.18 6.68 17.38
CA LYS A 60 -17.57 7.93 16.88
C LYS A 60 -17.63 9.07 17.89
N GLU A 61 -18.65 9.10 18.74
CA GLU A 61 -18.80 10.06 19.85
C GLU A 61 -18.14 9.56 21.15
N ASN A 62 -17.36 8.48 21.09
CA ASN A 62 -16.74 7.80 22.23
C ASN A 62 -17.76 7.33 23.30
N ASN A 63 -19.04 7.16 22.93
CA ASN A 63 -20.08 6.61 23.79
C ASN A 63 -20.12 5.08 23.64
N LEU A 64 -19.12 4.43 24.24
CA LEU A 64 -18.90 2.98 24.14
C LEU A 64 -20.04 2.18 24.75
N SER A 65 -20.65 2.68 25.83
CA SER A 65 -21.78 2.01 26.50
C SER A 65 -22.98 1.86 25.56
N LYS A 66 -23.39 2.95 24.90
CA LYS A 66 -24.47 2.87 23.90
C LYS A 66 -24.06 2.08 22.66
N ALA A 67 -22.80 2.20 22.24
CA ALA A 67 -22.32 1.42 21.10
C ALA A 67 -22.47 -0.09 21.35
N ARG A 68 -22.13 -0.56 22.56
CA ARG A 68 -22.33 -1.94 22.99
C ARG A 68 -23.78 -2.37 22.95
N GLU A 69 -24.68 -1.57 23.53
CA GLU A 69 -26.12 -1.88 23.57
C GLU A 69 -26.68 -2.20 22.18
N TYR A 70 -26.27 -1.47 21.14
CA TYR A 70 -26.70 -1.76 19.77
C TYR A 70 -25.95 -2.92 19.10
N TRP A 71 -24.70 -3.19 19.48
CA TRP A 71 -23.93 -4.29 18.90
C TRP A 71 -24.27 -5.65 19.51
N GLU A 72 -24.53 -5.71 20.81
CA GLU A 72 -24.86 -6.94 21.55
C GLU A 72 -26.20 -7.55 21.15
N VAL A 73 -27.13 -6.73 20.63
CA VAL A 73 -28.44 -7.20 20.16
C VAL A 73 -28.43 -7.82 18.76
N ILE A 74 -27.30 -7.83 18.05
CA ILE A 74 -27.22 -8.44 16.72
C ILE A 74 -26.97 -9.94 16.90
N GLY A 75 -27.92 -10.76 16.44
CA GLY A 75 -27.85 -12.22 16.49
C GLY A 75 -27.19 -12.83 15.26
N ARG A 76 -26.71 -14.07 15.38
CA ARG A 76 -26.14 -14.83 14.24
C ARG A 76 -27.20 -15.14 13.19
N GLU A 77 -28.45 -15.27 13.61
CA GLU A 77 -29.64 -15.50 12.78
C GLU A 77 -30.08 -14.27 11.98
N ASP A 78 -29.72 -13.06 12.43
CA ASP A 78 -30.11 -11.81 11.78
C ASP A 78 -29.29 -11.62 10.49
N ASP A 79 -27.96 -11.67 10.64
CA ASP A 79 -26.99 -11.68 9.55
C ASP A 79 -25.65 -12.25 10.06
N PRO A 80 -25.22 -13.43 9.61
CA PRO A 80 -23.96 -14.05 10.06
C PRO A 80 -22.73 -13.15 9.86
N GLU A 81 -22.71 -12.33 8.81
CA GLU A 81 -21.60 -11.42 8.52
C GLU A 81 -21.56 -10.26 9.52
N ALA A 82 -22.69 -9.55 9.70
CA ALA A 82 -22.79 -8.49 10.70
C ALA A 82 -22.48 -9.01 12.12
N TYR A 83 -23.00 -10.19 12.48
CA TYR A 83 -22.69 -10.86 13.75
C TYR A 83 -21.19 -11.01 13.96
N ALA A 84 -20.47 -11.57 12.97
CA ALA A 84 -19.03 -11.77 13.08
C ALA A 84 -18.25 -10.45 13.26
N ILE A 85 -18.67 -9.39 12.58
CA ILE A 85 -18.07 -8.05 12.71
C ILE A 85 -18.31 -7.48 14.11
N VAL A 86 -19.51 -7.63 14.68
CA VAL A 86 -19.77 -7.10 16.04
C VAL A 86 -19.08 -7.90 17.13
N GLN A 87 -19.03 -9.23 17.02
CA GLN A 87 -18.28 -10.08 17.95
C GLN A 87 -16.81 -9.67 18.01
N THR A 88 -16.23 -9.38 16.84
CA THR A 88 -14.89 -8.81 16.72
C THR A 88 -14.76 -7.48 17.46
N LYS A 89 -15.66 -6.53 17.21
CA LYS A 89 -15.59 -5.19 17.81
C LYS A 89 -15.73 -5.24 19.33
N LEU A 90 -16.65 -6.05 19.83
CA LEU A 90 -16.87 -6.25 21.25
C LEU A 90 -15.66 -6.92 21.91
N PHE A 91 -15.09 -7.95 21.27
CA PHE A 91 -13.83 -8.55 21.71
C PHE A 91 -12.72 -7.51 21.91
N PHE A 92 -12.44 -6.69 20.89
CA PHE A 92 -11.43 -5.62 20.99
C PHE A 92 -11.74 -4.59 22.07
N LEU A 93 -13.01 -4.24 22.23
CA LEU A 93 -13.45 -3.28 23.23
C LEU A 93 -13.11 -3.79 24.63
N PHE A 94 -13.45 -5.04 24.95
CA PHE A 94 -13.18 -5.64 26.26
C PHE A 94 -11.70 -5.93 26.49
N VAL A 95 -10.95 -6.31 25.45
CA VAL A 95 -9.48 -6.38 25.50
C VAL A 95 -8.87 -5.03 25.91
N ARG A 96 -9.37 -3.92 25.34
CA ARG A 96 -8.89 -2.57 25.68
C ARG A 96 -9.29 -2.12 27.09
N GLU A 97 -10.46 -2.54 27.55
CA GLU A 97 -10.94 -2.30 28.92
C GLU A 97 -10.24 -3.18 29.97
N ALA A 98 -9.36 -4.10 29.53
CA ALA A 98 -8.75 -5.14 30.37
C ALA A 98 -9.79 -6.03 31.08
N ASP A 99 -11.00 -6.13 30.52
CA ASP A 99 -12.04 -7.03 30.99
C ASP A 99 -11.86 -8.39 30.30
N ASN A 100 -11.00 -9.21 30.89
CA ASN A 100 -10.68 -10.52 30.35
C ASN A 100 -11.94 -11.40 30.30
N LEU A 101 -12.82 -11.38 31.30
CA LEU A 101 -13.99 -12.26 31.34
C LEU A 101 -14.89 -12.06 30.12
N GLN A 102 -15.20 -10.81 29.81
CA GLN A 102 -16.00 -10.50 28.62
C GLN A 102 -15.21 -10.81 27.35
N ALA A 103 -13.94 -10.43 27.26
CA ALA A 103 -13.11 -10.77 26.09
C ALA A 103 -13.07 -12.28 25.80
N HIS A 104 -13.07 -13.13 26.82
CA HIS A 104 -13.12 -14.60 26.67
C HIS A 104 -14.42 -15.06 26.00
N GLU A 105 -15.56 -14.48 26.36
CA GLU A 105 -16.85 -14.81 25.79
C GLU A 105 -16.88 -14.49 24.29
N TYR A 106 -16.49 -13.28 23.92
CA TYR A 106 -16.43 -12.87 22.53
C TYR A 106 -15.38 -13.65 21.72
N TRP A 107 -14.25 -14.03 22.33
CA TRP A 107 -13.27 -14.92 21.69
C TRP A 107 -13.88 -16.29 21.34
N LYS A 108 -14.61 -16.92 22.27
CA LYS A 108 -15.28 -18.21 22.00
C LYS A 108 -16.24 -18.10 20.82
N ASN A 109 -17.04 -17.03 20.77
CA ASN A 109 -17.96 -16.78 19.67
C ASN A 109 -17.21 -16.65 18.33
N LEU A 110 -16.09 -15.94 18.30
CA LEU A 110 -15.22 -15.80 17.12
C LEU A 110 -14.65 -17.15 16.63
N CYS A 111 -14.33 -18.07 17.53
CA CYS A 111 -13.87 -19.41 17.18
C CYS A 111 -14.96 -20.28 16.50
N GLU A 112 -16.23 -20.01 16.78
CA GLU A 112 -17.38 -20.75 16.25
C GLU A 112 -17.95 -20.15 14.95
N ILE A 113 -17.47 -18.97 14.56
CA ILE A 113 -17.85 -18.29 13.33
C ILE A 113 -17.19 -19.00 12.15
N SER A 114 -18.02 -19.59 11.29
CA SER A 114 -17.61 -20.24 10.05
C SER A 114 -17.74 -19.34 8.81
N VAL A 115 -18.47 -18.24 8.91
CA VAL A 115 -18.76 -17.34 7.79
C VAL A 115 -17.85 -16.13 7.86
N LEU A 116 -17.01 -15.96 6.84
CA LEU A 116 -16.25 -14.74 6.63
C LEU A 116 -17.18 -13.68 6.03
N PRO A 117 -17.18 -12.44 6.54
CA PRO A 117 -17.90 -11.34 5.90
C PRO A 117 -17.46 -11.18 4.44
N LYS A 118 -18.39 -11.27 3.48
CA LYS A 118 -18.11 -11.06 2.04
C LYS A 118 -17.74 -9.61 1.75
N TYR A 119 -18.16 -8.68 2.61
CA TYR A 119 -17.87 -7.27 2.46
C TYR A 119 -16.58 -6.87 3.17
N ASN A 120 -15.59 -6.53 2.34
CA ASN A 120 -14.24 -6.10 2.71
C ASN A 120 -14.25 -4.71 3.39
N TRP A 121 -14.78 -4.64 4.60
CA TRP A 121 -14.58 -3.50 5.49
C TRP A 121 -13.17 -3.62 6.06
N CYS A 122 -12.24 -2.93 5.41
CA CYS A 122 -10.86 -2.62 5.80
C CYS A 122 -10.41 -3.20 7.15
N GLY A 123 -9.67 -4.32 7.10
CA GLY A 123 -9.00 -4.92 8.26
C GLY A 123 -9.58 -6.26 8.77
N ASN A 124 -10.76 -6.67 8.29
CA ASN A 124 -11.42 -7.89 8.77
C ASN A 124 -10.76 -9.19 8.28
N GLU A 125 -10.18 -9.24 7.08
CA GLU A 125 -9.62 -10.50 6.53
C GLU A 125 -8.34 -10.93 7.24
N TRP A 126 -7.43 -9.98 7.51
CA TRP A 126 -6.25 -10.22 8.34
C TRP A 126 -6.65 -10.75 9.71
N LEU A 127 -7.66 -10.14 10.33
CA LEU A 127 -8.17 -10.57 11.61
C LEU A 127 -8.64 -12.03 11.61
N PHE A 128 -9.53 -12.41 10.69
CA PHE A 128 -10.02 -13.79 10.62
C PHE A 128 -8.90 -14.78 10.31
N PHE A 129 -7.96 -14.40 9.44
CA PHE A 129 -6.77 -15.19 9.18
C PHE A 129 -5.98 -15.46 10.47
N ILE A 130 -5.70 -14.42 11.27
CA ILE A 130 -4.97 -14.55 12.53
C ILE A 130 -5.75 -15.39 13.55
N ILE A 131 -7.06 -15.14 13.73
CA ILE A 131 -7.91 -15.95 14.62
C ILE A 131 -7.85 -17.43 14.21
N LYS A 132 -7.95 -17.74 12.91
CA LYS A 132 -7.84 -19.12 12.40
C LYS A 132 -6.48 -19.73 12.71
N LYS A 133 -5.38 -18.98 12.58
CA LYS A 133 -4.03 -19.46 12.93
C LYS A 133 -3.87 -19.71 14.42
N ILE A 134 -4.36 -18.80 15.27
CA ILE A 134 -4.34 -18.97 16.73
C ILE A 134 -5.21 -20.15 17.16
N ASN A 135 -6.41 -20.32 16.61
CA ASN A 135 -7.28 -21.47 16.91
C ASN A 135 -6.71 -22.80 16.41
N SER A 136 -5.95 -22.78 15.32
CA SER A 136 -5.20 -23.96 14.87
C SER A 136 -4.04 -24.30 15.82
N PHE A 137 -3.47 -23.29 16.49
CA PHE A 137 -2.40 -23.43 17.47
C PHE A 137 -2.91 -23.85 18.86
N ILE A 138 -4.02 -23.25 19.33
CA ILE A 138 -4.72 -23.57 20.60
C ILE A 138 -6.15 -24.01 20.28
N PRO A 139 -6.38 -25.30 19.96
CA PRO A 139 -7.71 -25.78 19.61
C PRO A 139 -8.68 -25.78 20.80
N ASN A 140 -9.96 -25.63 20.51
CA ASN A 140 -11.09 -25.82 21.43
C ASN A 140 -11.05 -24.95 22.69
N ASN A 141 -10.52 -23.72 22.57
CA ASN A 141 -10.51 -22.74 23.68
C ASN A 141 -9.83 -23.28 24.96
N LYS A 142 -8.83 -24.17 24.80
CA LYS A 142 -8.13 -24.82 25.93
C LYS A 142 -7.34 -23.83 26.79
N ASP A 143 -6.83 -22.78 26.17
CA ASP A 143 -6.03 -21.73 26.81
C ASP A 143 -6.36 -20.37 26.17
N ILE A 144 -7.51 -19.81 26.56
CA ILE A 144 -8.03 -18.58 25.98
C ILE A 144 -7.16 -17.38 26.33
N ASP A 145 -6.62 -17.32 27.55
CA ASP A 145 -5.72 -16.24 27.99
C ASP A 145 -4.50 -16.15 27.05
N ARG A 146 -3.83 -17.28 26.79
CA ARG A 146 -2.70 -17.33 25.86
C ARG A 146 -3.11 -16.99 24.42
N ALA A 147 -4.29 -17.41 23.99
CA ALA A 147 -4.82 -17.08 22.66
C ALA A 147 -5.06 -15.56 22.51
N ILE A 148 -5.67 -14.93 23.51
CA ILE A 148 -5.90 -13.48 23.56
C ILE A 148 -4.56 -12.74 23.59
N GLU A 149 -3.57 -13.24 24.34
CA GLU A 149 -2.26 -12.60 24.42
C GLU A 149 -1.50 -12.67 23.09
N LEU A 150 -1.46 -13.84 22.45
CA LEU A 150 -0.92 -13.99 21.09
C LEU A 150 -1.60 -13.04 20.11
N PHE A 151 -2.92 -12.91 20.22
CA PHE A 151 -3.69 -12.01 19.37
C PHE A 151 -3.28 -10.53 19.55
N LYS A 152 -3.10 -10.07 20.80
CA LYS A 152 -2.61 -8.71 21.09
C LYS A 152 -1.23 -8.47 20.49
N LEU A 153 -0.29 -9.38 20.70
CA LEU A 153 1.08 -9.25 20.19
C LEU A 153 1.12 -9.21 18.65
N LEU A 154 0.34 -10.06 17.98
CA LEU A 154 0.18 -10.03 16.52
C LEU A 154 -0.49 -8.73 16.05
N GLY A 155 -1.45 -8.21 16.82
CA GLY A 155 -2.06 -6.89 16.61
C GLY A 155 -1.04 -5.75 16.68
N ASN A 156 -0.15 -5.76 17.67
CA ASN A 156 0.93 -4.79 17.80
C ASN A 156 1.91 -4.86 16.62
N ILE A 157 2.27 -6.07 16.18
CA ILE A 157 3.11 -6.28 14.99
C ILE A 157 2.43 -5.65 13.75
N ASN A 158 1.14 -5.89 13.55
CA ASN A 158 0.39 -5.32 12.42
C ASN A 158 0.29 -3.79 12.49
N ASP A 159 0.05 -3.19 13.66
CA ASP A 159 0.03 -1.73 13.82
C ASP A 159 1.40 -1.11 13.51
N SER A 160 2.48 -1.69 14.06
CA SER A 160 3.84 -1.22 13.77
C SER A 160 4.19 -1.39 12.29
N ALA A 161 3.77 -2.49 11.68
CA ALA A 161 3.96 -2.71 10.25
C ALA A 161 3.22 -1.67 9.40
N ASP A 162 1.97 -1.37 9.76
CA ASP A 162 1.16 -0.33 9.11
C ASP A 162 1.83 1.04 9.20
N ARG A 163 2.35 1.41 10.37
CA ARG A 163 3.10 2.66 10.58
C ARG A 163 4.37 2.74 9.75
N ILE A 164 5.15 1.66 9.65
CA ILE A 164 6.33 1.60 8.79
C ILE A 164 5.94 1.87 7.35
N ARG A 165 4.95 1.13 6.83
CA ARG A 165 4.48 1.36 5.45
C ARG A 165 4.09 2.84 5.25
N LYS A 166 3.45 3.47 6.25
CA LYS A 166 2.93 4.85 6.13
C LYS A 166 4.07 5.84 6.03
N ALA A 167 5.13 5.60 6.78
CA ALA A 167 6.36 6.37 6.73
C ALA A 167 7.12 6.20 5.41
N LEU A 168 7.08 4.99 4.81
CA LEU A 168 7.74 4.69 3.54
C LEU A 168 6.96 5.14 2.30
N HIS A 169 5.65 5.35 2.43
CA HIS A 169 4.79 5.72 1.32
C HIS A 169 5.20 7.05 0.68
N MET A 170 5.37 7.06 -0.63
CA MET A 170 5.73 8.25 -1.40
C MET A 170 4.54 9.20 -1.46
N ASN A 171 4.55 10.21 -0.59
CA ASN A 171 3.53 11.24 -0.50
C ASN A 171 4.11 12.59 -0.91
N SER A 172 3.58 13.20 -1.96
CA SER A 172 3.99 14.52 -2.44
C SER A 172 3.81 15.66 -1.43
N GLY A 173 2.94 15.49 -0.44
CA GLY A 173 2.72 16.45 0.65
C GLY A 173 3.62 16.24 1.87
N LEU A 174 4.56 15.28 1.83
CA LEU A 174 5.42 14.92 2.97
C LEU A 174 6.16 16.13 3.55
N PHE A 175 6.86 16.88 2.69
CA PHE A 175 7.72 17.99 3.11
C PHE A 175 6.92 19.20 3.62
N CYS A 176 5.76 19.48 3.03
CA CYS A 176 4.85 20.51 3.53
C CYS A 176 4.32 20.15 4.93
N LYS A 177 3.94 18.88 5.15
CA LYS A 177 3.48 18.40 6.46
C LYS A 177 4.60 18.50 7.51
N ALA A 178 5.82 18.12 7.15
CA ALA A 178 6.98 18.23 8.03
C ALA A 178 7.23 19.68 8.46
N LEU A 179 7.18 20.62 7.51
CA LEU A 179 7.32 22.06 7.81
C LEU A 179 6.21 22.58 8.75
N HIS A 180 4.97 22.10 8.59
CA HIS A 180 3.88 22.48 9.49
C HIS A 180 4.01 21.91 10.91
N MET A 181 4.71 20.78 11.07
CA MET A 181 4.97 20.19 12.38
C MET A 181 6.07 20.94 13.16
N ASP A 182 7.05 21.50 12.45
CA ASP A 182 8.09 22.34 13.03
C ASP A 182 8.50 23.45 12.06
N SER A 183 7.89 24.63 12.23
CA SER A 183 8.12 25.79 11.37
C SER A 183 9.50 26.41 11.52
N ASN A 184 10.30 25.98 12.51
CA ASN A 184 11.66 26.49 12.71
C ASN A 184 12.71 25.76 11.87
N LEU A 185 12.33 24.70 11.15
CA LEU A 185 13.25 23.90 10.35
C LEU A 185 13.80 24.62 9.11
N LEU A 186 13.07 25.61 8.59
CA LEU A 186 13.48 26.45 7.47
C LEU A 186 13.17 27.92 7.79
N ASP A 187 14.09 28.83 7.47
CA ASP A 187 13.82 30.26 7.59
C ASP A 187 12.91 30.79 6.47
N ASP A 188 12.26 31.91 6.75
CA ASP A 188 11.28 32.55 5.85
C ASP A 188 11.85 32.81 4.44
N ASN A 189 13.15 33.08 4.32
CA ASN A 189 13.78 33.32 3.03
C ASN A 189 13.83 32.04 2.18
N VAL A 190 14.11 30.88 2.77
CA VAL A 190 14.03 29.60 2.05
C VAL A 190 12.59 29.30 1.65
N ILE A 191 11.63 29.48 2.56
CA ILE A 191 10.21 29.20 2.30
C ILE A 191 9.66 30.06 1.17
N ALA A 192 10.06 31.33 1.08
CA ALA A 192 9.62 32.24 0.03
C ALA A 192 10.11 31.85 -1.38
N HIS A 193 11.22 31.10 -1.47
CA HIS A 193 11.89 30.79 -2.73
C HIS A 193 11.93 29.30 -3.07
N ALA A 194 11.40 28.44 -2.20
CA ALA A 194 11.37 26.99 -2.36
C ALA A 194 9.93 26.46 -2.48
N ASP A 195 9.67 25.67 -3.52
CA ASP A 195 8.43 24.93 -3.70
C ASP A 195 8.59 23.49 -3.20
N LEU A 196 8.30 23.29 -1.91
CA LEU A 196 8.44 21.98 -1.24
C LEU A 196 7.58 20.87 -1.85
N THR A 197 6.50 21.23 -2.55
CA THR A 197 5.61 20.24 -3.21
C THR A 197 6.28 19.56 -4.40
N LYS A 198 7.40 20.11 -4.87
CA LYS A 198 8.19 19.60 -5.99
C LYS A 198 9.41 18.79 -5.58
N LEU A 199 9.60 18.55 -4.29
CA LEU A 199 10.56 17.57 -3.81
C LEU A 199 10.02 16.15 -4.05
N GLU A 200 10.89 15.24 -4.50
CA GLU A 200 10.54 13.83 -4.78
C GLU A 200 9.32 13.62 -5.71
N VAL A 201 9.22 14.38 -6.79
CA VAL A 201 8.11 14.27 -7.76
C VAL A 201 8.37 13.35 -8.95
N PHE A 202 9.63 12.99 -9.19
CA PHE A 202 10.03 12.18 -10.34
C PHE A 202 10.71 10.89 -9.92
N PHE A 203 10.39 9.81 -10.64
CA PHE A 203 10.91 8.48 -10.41
C PHE A 203 11.30 7.85 -11.74
N ALA A 204 12.46 7.19 -11.77
CA ALA A 204 12.97 6.58 -12.98
C ALA A 204 12.81 5.06 -12.97
N HIS A 205 12.37 4.51 -14.09
CA HIS A 205 12.40 3.08 -14.37
C HIS A 205 13.45 2.79 -15.46
N TYR A 206 14.49 2.05 -15.11
CA TYR A 206 15.57 1.69 -16.04
C TYR A 206 15.25 0.37 -16.73
N THR A 207 15.35 0.36 -18.06
CA THR A 207 15.01 -0.83 -18.84
C THR A 207 15.69 -0.83 -20.22
N LYS A 208 15.45 -1.89 -20.99
CA LYS A 208 15.93 -2.01 -22.38
C LYS A 208 15.11 -1.11 -23.31
N VAL A 209 15.71 -0.69 -24.43
CA VAL A 209 15.02 0.13 -25.43
C VAL A 209 13.77 -0.58 -25.94
N GLU A 210 13.89 -1.86 -26.31
CA GLU A 210 12.75 -2.67 -26.77
C GLU A 210 11.62 -2.79 -25.74
N VAL A 211 11.97 -2.90 -24.46
CA VAL A 211 10.98 -3.01 -23.38
C VAL A 211 10.28 -1.67 -23.17
N ALA A 212 11.02 -0.57 -23.16
CA ALA A 212 10.46 0.78 -23.07
C ALA A 212 9.47 1.06 -24.22
N GLN A 213 9.83 0.68 -25.46
CA GLN A 213 8.93 0.81 -26.61
C GLN A 213 7.63 0.02 -26.41
N LYS A 214 7.71 -1.21 -25.89
CA LYS A 214 6.53 -2.03 -25.57
C LYS A 214 5.67 -1.42 -24.47
N ILE A 215 6.28 -0.89 -23.40
CA ILE A 215 5.55 -0.21 -22.31
C ILE A 215 4.78 0.99 -22.86
N ILE A 216 5.41 1.82 -23.69
CA ILE A 216 4.77 2.99 -24.31
C ILE A 216 3.62 2.57 -25.24
N GLN A 217 3.84 1.58 -26.12
CA GLN A 217 2.84 1.14 -27.09
C GLN A 217 1.64 0.45 -26.43
N ASN A 218 1.89 -0.52 -25.57
CA ASN A 218 0.86 -1.41 -25.03
C ASN A 218 0.24 -0.86 -23.74
N GLY A 219 0.99 -0.07 -22.96
CA GLY A 219 0.53 0.49 -21.70
C GLY A 219 0.62 -0.44 -20.51
N SER A 220 1.37 -1.52 -20.61
CA SER A 220 1.45 -2.53 -19.57
C SER A 220 2.85 -2.55 -18.97
N PHE A 221 2.97 -2.13 -17.71
CA PHE A 221 4.08 -2.60 -16.89
C PHE A 221 3.79 -4.04 -16.47
N HIS A 222 4.85 -4.82 -16.32
CA HIS A 222 4.75 -6.14 -15.71
C HIS A 222 5.34 -6.05 -14.32
N LEU A 223 4.55 -6.38 -13.31
CA LEU A 223 5.05 -6.60 -11.97
C LEU A 223 5.59 -8.03 -11.96
N GLY A 224 6.90 -8.17 -11.81
CA GLY A 224 7.59 -9.46 -11.83
C GLY A 224 7.57 -10.10 -10.44
N ILE A 225 7.58 -11.44 -10.41
CA ILE A 225 7.71 -12.19 -9.15
C ILE A 225 9.04 -11.89 -8.45
N SER A 226 9.00 -11.78 -7.11
CA SER A 226 10.15 -11.43 -6.25
C SER A 226 11.28 -12.46 -6.21
N ASN A 227 11.11 -13.65 -6.77
CA ASN A 227 12.10 -14.73 -6.67
C ASN A 227 13.39 -14.48 -7.49
N TYR A 228 13.39 -13.47 -8.36
CA TYR A 228 14.51 -13.16 -9.27
C TYR A 228 15.15 -11.79 -9.01
N MET A 229 15.12 -11.35 -7.75
CA MET A 229 15.68 -10.06 -7.37
C MET A 229 17.21 -10.10 -7.33
N ASN A 230 17.83 -8.94 -7.57
CA ASN A 230 19.29 -8.81 -7.62
C ASN A 230 19.94 -8.95 -6.25
N ASP A 231 19.22 -8.59 -5.18
CA ASP A 231 19.64 -8.87 -3.81
C ASP A 231 19.19 -10.29 -3.43
N PRO A 232 20.11 -11.25 -3.25
CA PRO A 232 19.74 -12.63 -2.93
C PRO A 232 19.18 -12.80 -1.50
N THR A 233 19.38 -11.80 -0.64
CA THR A 233 18.84 -11.74 0.73
C THR A 233 17.46 -11.09 0.78
N GLU A 234 17.01 -10.49 -0.32
CA GLU A 234 15.70 -9.89 -0.40
C GLU A 234 14.60 -10.92 -0.16
N GLY A 235 13.59 -10.53 0.62
CA GLY A 235 12.56 -11.45 1.10
C GLY A 235 13.02 -12.36 2.24
N LYS A 236 14.30 -12.32 2.66
CA LYS A 236 14.88 -13.21 3.68
C LYS A 236 15.60 -12.49 4.80
N ILE A 237 16.12 -11.28 4.55
CA ILE A 237 16.97 -10.55 5.50
C ILE A 237 16.28 -10.32 6.85
N LEU A 238 15.02 -9.89 6.83
CA LEU A 238 14.22 -9.72 8.06
C LEU A 238 13.81 -11.04 8.71
N LEU A 239 13.54 -12.07 7.92
CA LEU A 239 13.24 -13.40 8.45
C LEU A 239 14.43 -13.96 9.20
N THR A 240 15.62 -13.75 8.65
CA THR A 240 16.87 -14.19 9.26
C THR A 240 17.14 -13.39 10.54
N GLU A 241 17.05 -12.06 10.48
CA GLU A 241 17.29 -11.16 11.62
C GLU A 241 16.30 -11.36 12.78
N TRP A 242 15.05 -11.71 12.48
CA TRP A 242 14.01 -11.98 13.49
C TRP A 242 13.85 -13.47 13.80
N GLU A 243 14.72 -14.32 13.26
CA GLU A 243 14.72 -15.77 13.47
C GLU A 243 13.35 -16.41 13.17
N ILE A 244 12.68 -15.93 12.12
CA ILE A 244 11.43 -16.48 11.61
C ILE A 244 11.77 -17.63 10.65
N PRO A 245 11.27 -18.86 10.88
CA PRO A 245 11.61 -20.02 10.04
C PRO A 245 11.21 -19.84 8.58
N VAL A 246 12.15 -19.93 7.63
CA VAL A 246 11.98 -19.50 6.21
C VAL A 246 10.85 -20.20 5.40
N SER A 247 10.21 -21.27 5.91
CA SER A 247 9.26 -22.13 5.17
C SER A 247 7.78 -21.98 5.59
N TYR A 248 7.29 -20.74 5.77
CA TYR A 248 6.01 -20.53 6.44
C TYR A 248 4.79 -20.27 5.53
N ASN A 249 4.90 -20.00 4.22
CA ASN A 249 3.71 -19.80 3.38
C ASN A 249 3.98 -19.94 1.86
N ASP A 250 3.58 -21.07 1.26
CA ASP A 250 3.78 -21.36 -0.17
C ASP A 250 2.65 -20.82 -1.07
N HIS A 251 1.61 -20.21 -0.49
CA HIS A 251 0.40 -19.85 -1.23
C HIS A 251 0.33 -18.38 -1.65
N LEU A 252 1.17 -17.52 -1.09
CA LEU A 252 1.26 -16.10 -1.45
C LEU A 252 2.48 -15.82 -2.31
N LEU A 253 2.30 -15.03 -3.36
CA LEU A 253 3.35 -14.54 -4.23
C LEU A 253 3.45 -13.03 -4.14
N ALA A 254 4.67 -12.49 -4.09
CA ALA A 254 4.93 -11.07 -4.18
C ALA A 254 5.38 -10.68 -5.59
N PHE A 255 4.68 -9.73 -6.18
CA PHE A 255 4.98 -9.11 -7.46
C PHE A 255 5.39 -7.66 -7.24
N LEU A 256 6.45 -7.21 -7.91
CA LEU A 256 6.94 -5.85 -7.76
C LEU A 256 7.49 -5.29 -9.07
N THR A 257 7.56 -3.96 -9.11
CA THR A 257 8.35 -3.24 -10.10
C THR A 257 9.10 -2.10 -9.42
N SER A 258 10.36 -1.93 -9.83
CA SER A 258 11.29 -1.01 -9.20
C SER A 258 11.37 0.32 -9.96
N PHE A 259 11.49 1.37 -9.18
CA PHE A 259 11.80 2.73 -9.60
C PHE A 259 12.98 3.24 -8.76
N THR A 260 13.56 4.36 -9.14
CA THR A 260 14.62 5.01 -8.37
C THR A 260 14.47 6.52 -8.39
N PHE A 261 14.93 7.16 -7.33
CA PHE A 261 15.10 8.61 -7.25
C PHE A 261 16.10 9.17 -8.28
N ASN A 262 17.01 8.32 -8.76
CA ASN A 262 18.12 8.75 -9.60
C ASN A 262 17.74 8.69 -11.09
N GLU A 263 17.25 9.79 -11.66
CA GLU A 263 16.77 9.87 -13.05
C GLU A 263 17.80 9.49 -14.13
N ASN A 264 19.07 9.82 -13.87
CA ASN A 264 20.18 9.67 -14.79
C ASN A 264 21.43 9.17 -14.03
N SER A 265 21.52 7.86 -13.81
CA SER A 265 22.57 7.21 -13.02
C SER A 265 23.35 6.20 -13.84
N LEU A 266 24.67 6.35 -13.84
CA LEU A 266 25.57 5.42 -14.50
C LEU A 266 25.41 4.00 -13.95
N ASN A 267 25.33 3.84 -12.63
CA ASN A 267 25.17 2.52 -11.99
C ASN A 267 23.89 1.84 -12.44
N GLN A 268 22.79 2.59 -12.51
CA GLN A 268 21.50 2.07 -12.99
C GLN A 268 21.54 1.69 -14.48
N PHE A 269 22.18 2.50 -15.33
CA PHE A 269 22.42 2.17 -16.73
C PHE A 269 23.31 0.93 -16.91
N ARG A 270 24.30 0.75 -16.03
CA ARG A 270 25.18 -0.43 -16.05
C ARG A 270 24.45 -1.67 -15.56
N LEU A 271 23.49 -1.61 -14.65
CA LEU A 271 22.86 -2.81 -14.13
C LEU A 271 21.56 -3.17 -14.88
N TYR A 272 20.71 -2.18 -15.11
CA TYR A 272 19.33 -2.38 -15.58
C TYR A 272 19.12 -1.86 -17.01
N GLY A 273 19.85 -0.82 -17.41
CA GLY A 273 19.81 -0.23 -18.76
C GLY A 273 20.73 -0.93 -19.76
N LYS A 274 20.65 -2.26 -19.90
CA LYS A 274 21.51 -3.06 -20.78
C LYS A 274 20.73 -3.77 -21.89
N GLU A 275 21.00 -3.43 -23.13
CA GLU A 275 20.56 -4.16 -24.32
C GLU A 275 21.71 -5.00 -24.87
N ASN A 276 21.44 -6.29 -25.14
CA ASN A 276 22.45 -7.26 -25.61
C ASN A 276 23.73 -7.29 -24.76
N ASN A 277 23.58 -7.20 -23.44
CA ASN A 277 24.66 -7.13 -22.44
C ASN A 277 25.62 -5.93 -22.58
N LYS A 278 25.31 -4.94 -23.43
CA LYS A 278 26.11 -3.72 -23.54
C LYS A 278 25.73 -2.73 -22.43
N GLU A 279 26.70 -2.30 -21.63
CA GLU A 279 26.46 -1.35 -20.55
C GLU A 279 25.95 -0.01 -21.09
N GLY A 280 24.93 0.56 -20.43
CA GLY A 280 24.39 1.87 -20.77
C GLY A 280 23.78 1.99 -22.16
N SER A 281 23.35 0.89 -22.77
CA SER A 281 22.64 0.90 -24.06
C SER A 281 21.11 1.01 -23.95
N GLY A 282 20.56 0.85 -22.74
CA GLY A 282 19.14 0.98 -22.44
C GLY A 282 18.68 2.41 -22.19
N VAL A 283 17.57 2.54 -21.47
CA VAL A 283 16.91 3.83 -21.20
C VAL A 283 16.45 3.95 -19.75
N SER A 284 16.22 5.18 -19.32
CA SER A 284 15.54 5.55 -18.08
C SER A 284 14.24 6.27 -18.44
N LEU A 285 13.11 5.74 -18.00
CA LEU A 285 11.78 6.33 -18.16
C LEU A 285 11.42 7.10 -16.89
N VAL A 286 11.31 8.43 -16.97
CA VAL A 286 11.05 9.29 -15.81
C VAL A 286 9.57 9.64 -15.73
N VAL A 287 8.92 9.15 -14.68
CA VAL A 287 7.49 9.30 -14.43
C VAL A 287 7.22 10.22 -13.24
N THR A 288 6.04 10.85 -13.21
CA THR A 288 5.61 11.69 -12.09
C THR A 288 4.93 10.90 -10.98
N ASN A 289 4.86 11.48 -9.77
CA ASN A 289 4.06 10.94 -8.67
C ASN A 289 2.60 10.61 -9.04
N SER A 290 2.01 11.39 -9.94
CA SER A 290 0.61 11.18 -10.38
C SER A 290 0.37 9.83 -11.07
N PHE A 291 1.43 9.15 -11.53
CA PHE A 291 1.35 7.79 -12.06
C PHE A 291 0.97 6.74 -10.99
N PHE A 292 1.28 7.04 -9.72
CA PHE A 292 1.09 6.16 -8.57
C PHE A 292 -0.12 6.57 -7.70
N ASP A 293 -0.72 7.73 -7.97
CA ASP A 293 -1.84 8.28 -7.20
C ASP A 293 -2.80 9.04 -8.14
N ASN A 294 -3.97 8.43 -8.43
CA ASN A 294 -5.01 9.04 -9.25
C ASN A 294 -5.73 10.23 -8.57
N GLN A 295 -5.54 10.42 -7.27
CA GLN A 295 -6.08 11.55 -6.51
C GLN A 295 -5.03 12.64 -6.27
N PHE A 296 -3.81 12.47 -6.78
CA PHE A 296 -2.75 13.47 -6.67
C PHE A 296 -3.23 14.80 -7.26
N ASN A 297 -3.38 15.80 -6.39
CA ASN A 297 -3.67 17.17 -6.77
C ASN A 297 -2.61 18.10 -6.17
N PRO A 298 -1.70 18.65 -6.99
CA PRO A 298 -0.64 19.53 -6.50
C PRO A 298 -1.16 20.86 -5.94
N GLU A 299 -2.40 21.25 -6.26
CA GLU A 299 -3.04 22.49 -5.77
C GLU A 299 -3.89 22.27 -4.50
N LYS A 300 -4.13 21.01 -4.09
CA LYS A 300 -4.94 20.65 -2.91
C LYS A 300 -4.19 19.69 -1.99
N ILE A 301 -3.20 20.21 -1.27
CA ILE A 301 -2.35 19.48 -0.30
C ILE A 301 -3.17 18.73 0.77
N ALA A 302 -4.35 19.26 1.13
CA ALA A 302 -5.24 18.68 2.15
C ALA A 302 -6.00 17.42 1.70
N HIS A 303 -5.98 17.07 0.42
CA HIS A 303 -6.77 15.96 -0.16
C HIS A 303 -5.96 14.71 -0.52
N VAL A 304 -4.74 14.54 0.01
CA VAL A 304 -4.09 13.22 -0.06
C VAL A 304 -4.84 12.31 0.92
N ASN A 305 -5.95 11.75 0.48
CA ASN A 305 -6.72 10.76 1.20
C ASN A 305 -5.91 9.46 1.19
N THR A 306 -4.86 9.46 2.01
CA THR A 306 -3.97 8.33 2.26
C THR A 306 -4.75 7.07 2.64
N SER A 307 -6.00 7.21 3.10
CA SER A 307 -6.89 6.11 3.42
C SER A 307 -7.27 5.25 2.21
N TRP A 308 -7.65 5.80 1.05
CA TRP A 308 -8.18 4.95 -0.05
C TRP A 308 -7.11 4.05 -0.69
N LEU A 309 -5.93 4.59 -1.02
CA LEU A 309 -4.78 3.80 -1.52
C LEU A 309 -4.24 2.83 -0.45
N TYR A 310 -4.23 3.21 0.83
CA TYR A 310 -3.89 2.30 1.93
C TYR A 310 -4.85 1.13 2.05
N GLN A 311 -6.15 1.40 1.94
CA GLN A 311 -7.19 0.39 2.04
C GLN A 311 -7.06 -0.62 0.90
N ASN A 312 -6.64 -0.19 -0.30
CA ASN A 312 -6.33 -1.08 -1.41
C ASN A 312 -5.04 -1.88 -1.22
N THR A 313 -4.05 -1.44 -0.43
CA THR A 313 -2.91 -2.32 -0.06
C THR A 313 -3.28 -3.47 0.86
N TYR A 314 -4.41 -3.39 1.57
CA TYR A 314 -4.98 -4.54 2.28
C TYR A 314 -5.79 -5.45 1.35
N GLN A 315 -6.21 -4.99 0.15
CA GLN A 315 -6.82 -5.83 -0.90
C GLN A 315 -5.82 -6.77 -1.60
N ILE A 316 -4.57 -6.74 -1.19
CA ILE A 316 -3.46 -7.54 -1.71
C ILE A 316 -3.29 -8.86 -0.90
N ILE A 317 -3.81 -8.90 0.33
CA ILE A 317 -3.85 -10.09 1.21
C ILE A 317 -5.19 -10.91 1.20
N PRO A 318 -6.36 -10.51 0.62
CA PRO A 318 -7.68 -11.09 0.91
C PRO A 318 -7.95 -12.55 0.63
N ASN A 319 -7.33 -13.16 -0.39
CA ASN A 319 -7.74 -14.49 -0.84
C ASN A 319 -7.10 -15.63 -0.02
N LEU A 320 -6.98 -15.43 1.30
CA LEU A 320 -6.24 -16.30 2.22
C LEU A 320 -6.99 -17.52 2.75
N ILE A 321 -8.28 -17.71 2.42
CA ILE A 321 -9.09 -18.76 3.05
C ILE A 321 -9.79 -19.65 2.00
N ASP A 322 -9.18 -20.82 1.79
CA ASP A 322 -9.74 -22.12 1.39
C ASP A 322 -10.85 -22.13 0.31
N ASP A 323 -10.44 -22.34 -0.94
CA ASP A 323 -11.33 -22.55 -2.10
C ASP A 323 -12.18 -23.84 -2.05
N LYS A 324 -12.12 -24.62 -0.96
CA LYS A 324 -13.00 -25.79 -0.81
C LYS A 324 -14.47 -25.42 -0.64
N GLU A 325 -14.80 -24.20 -0.22
CA GLU A 325 -16.20 -23.76 -0.03
C GLU A 325 -16.75 -22.88 -1.16
N LYS A 326 -15.91 -22.36 -2.07
CA LYS A 326 -16.37 -21.54 -3.21
C LYS A 326 -17.14 -22.31 -4.30
N LYS A 327 -17.29 -23.64 -4.18
CA LYS A 327 -18.00 -24.45 -5.19
C LYS A 327 -19.52 -24.32 -5.17
N ASN A 328 -20.13 -23.73 -4.12
CA ASN A 328 -21.60 -23.75 -3.98
C ASN A 328 -22.32 -22.39 -4.02
N ASP A 329 -21.62 -21.26 -4.12
CA ASP A 329 -22.29 -19.97 -4.30
C ASP A 329 -22.13 -19.49 -5.75
N GLN A 330 -23.24 -19.53 -6.50
CA GLN A 330 -23.42 -18.77 -7.73
C GLN A 330 -23.50 -17.26 -7.42
N CYS A 331 -22.43 -16.70 -6.87
CA CYS A 331 -22.17 -15.27 -7.00
C CYS A 331 -21.32 -15.12 -8.26
N LYS A 332 -21.94 -14.62 -9.34
CA LYS A 332 -21.21 -14.17 -10.53
C LYS A 332 -20.33 -12.98 -10.12
N ILE A 333 -19.16 -13.28 -9.57
CA ILE A 333 -18.04 -12.34 -9.53
C ILE A 333 -17.65 -12.16 -11.00
N ASP A 334 -17.66 -10.93 -11.47
CA ASP A 334 -17.39 -10.58 -12.87
C ASP A 334 -15.97 -11.04 -13.22
N SER A 335 -15.87 -12.20 -13.88
CA SER A 335 -14.62 -12.91 -14.21
C SER A 335 -13.86 -12.23 -15.36
N LYS A 336 -13.65 -10.91 -15.30
CA LYS A 336 -13.17 -10.12 -16.44
C LYS A 336 -11.90 -9.33 -16.24
N LEU A 337 -11.37 -9.14 -15.04
CA LEU A 337 -10.12 -8.40 -14.86
C LEU A 337 -8.91 -9.34 -14.82
N LYS A 338 -8.36 -9.66 -16.00
CA LYS A 338 -7.04 -10.31 -16.14
C LYS A 338 -5.86 -9.38 -15.83
N LYS A 339 -6.12 -8.14 -15.40
CA LYS A 339 -5.12 -7.07 -15.30
C LYS A 339 -5.47 -6.10 -14.18
N LEU A 340 -4.45 -5.52 -13.56
CA LEU A 340 -4.59 -4.45 -12.57
C LEU A 340 -4.75 -3.10 -13.28
N SER A 341 -5.93 -2.49 -13.12
CA SER A 341 -6.27 -1.19 -13.72
C SER A 341 -6.16 0.00 -12.80
N ASP A 342 -6.21 -0.23 -11.48
CA ASP A 342 -6.13 0.84 -10.49
C ASP A 342 -4.67 1.16 -10.15
N PRO A 343 -4.31 2.45 -9.99
CA PRO A 343 -2.96 2.82 -9.59
C PRO A 343 -2.56 2.21 -8.25
N LEU A 344 -1.32 1.71 -8.19
CA LEU A 344 -0.74 1.18 -6.98
C LEU A 344 0.21 2.20 -6.34
N PRO A 345 0.22 2.29 -4.99
CA PRO A 345 1.10 3.21 -4.29
C PRO A 345 2.57 2.83 -4.45
N LEU A 346 3.43 3.85 -4.42
CA LEU A 346 4.88 3.71 -4.47
C LEU A 346 5.46 3.85 -3.05
N PHE A 347 6.39 2.97 -2.68
CA PHE A 347 7.08 3.01 -1.39
C PHE A 347 8.58 3.11 -1.58
N ARG A 348 9.28 3.91 -0.76
CA ARG A 348 10.75 3.87 -0.69
C ARG A 348 11.22 2.59 0.03
N CYS A 349 12.34 2.02 -0.40
CA CYS A 349 12.89 0.83 0.24
C CYS A 349 13.58 1.15 1.57
N ILE A 350 13.72 0.13 2.42
CA ILE A 350 14.58 0.13 3.61
C ILE A 350 15.88 -0.57 3.26
N TYR A 351 17.01 0.03 3.63
CA TYR A 351 18.32 -0.57 3.56
C TYR A 351 18.78 -0.93 4.96
N MET A 352 19.20 -2.18 5.18
CA MET A 352 19.69 -2.62 6.47
C MET A 352 20.92 -3.52 6.37
N ASP A 353 21.76 -3.43 7.39
CA ASP A 353 22.81 -4.42 7.64
C ASP A 353 22.64 -4.96 9.08
N PRO A 354 22.15 -6.20 9.21
CA PRO A 354 21.98 -6.87 10.50
C PRO A 354 23.26 -6.89 11.35
N MET A 355 24.43 -7.01 10.72
CA MET A 355 25.70 -7.18 11.42
C MET A 355 26.15 -5.90 12.12
N THR A 356 25.84 -4.75 11.53
CA THR A 356 26.23 -3.43 12.05
C THR A 356 25.07 -2.68 12.70
N ASN A 357 23.85 -3.23 12.67
CA ASN A 357 22.61 -2.57 13.07
C ASN A 357 22.39 -1.23 12.33
N TYR A 358 22.92 -1.16 11.11
CA TYR A 358 22.72 -0.04 10.20
C TYR A 358 21.34 -0.12 9.56
N LEU A 359 20.67 1.02 9.45
CA LEU A 359 19.36 1.14 8.82
C LEU A 359 19.23 2.54 8.22
N SER A 360 18.82 2.61 6.96
CA SER A 360 18.42 3.84 6.26
C SER A 360 17.18 3.59 5.39
N VAL A 361 16.49 4.66 5.01
CA VAL A 361 15.42 4.58 3.99
C VAL A 361 15.91 5.21 2.70
N ALA A 362 15.45 4.69 1.57
CA ALA A 362 15.83 5.23 0.28
C ALA A 362 15.40 6.70 0.13
N HIS A 363 16.32 7.51 -0.37
CA HIS A 363 16.12 8.93 -0.60
C HIS A 363 17.00 9.40 -1.77
N GLN A 364 16.78 10.61 -2.27
CA GLN A 364 17.60 11.21 -3.32
C GLN A 364 19.05 11.41 -2.83
N SER A 365 20.02 11.13 -3.71
CA SER A 365 21.39 11.58 -3.48
C SER A 365 21.48 13.11 -3.60
N LYS A 366 22.48 13.73 -2.95
CA LYS A 366 22.70 15.18 -3.06
C LYS A 366 22.90 15.64 -4.52
N SER A 367 23.52 14.79 -5.34
CA SER A 367 23.73 15.04 -6.77
C SER A 367 22.42 15.04 -7.56
N SER A 368 21.56 14.06 -7.33
CA SER A 368 20.23 13.98 -7.97
C SER A 368 19.33 15.13 -7.52
N PHE A 369 19.34 15.44 -6.22
CA PHE A 369 18.64 16.59 -5.65
C PHE A 369 19.08 17.88 -6.36
N ARG A 370 20.39 18.14 -6.40
CA ARG A 370 20.97 19.31 -7.08
C ARG A 370 20.62 19.40 -8.56
N SER A 371 20.66 18.30 -9.29
CA SER A 371 20.34 18.26 -10.72
C SER A 371 18.89 18.69 -11.02
N ASN A 372 18.01 18.55 -10.03
CA ASN A 372 16.59 18.88 -10.10
C ASN A 372 16.25 20.24 -9.46
N MET A 373 17.25 21.01 -9.02
CA MET A 373 17.07 22.27 -8.29
C MET A 373 16.14 23.27 -8.96
N SER A 374 16.22 23.43 -10.29
CA SER A 374 15.36 24.34 -11.06
C SER A 374 13.85 24.03 -10.99
N LEU A 375 13.47 22.85 -10.50
CA LEU A 375 12.06 22.49 -10.31
C LEU A 375 11.48 23.20 -9.09
N TYR A 376 12.25 23.23 -8.01
CA TYR A 376 11.78 23.60 -6.68
C TYR A 376 12.41 24.88 -6.14
N LEU A 377 13.44 25.45 -6.78
CA LEU A 377 13.96 26.79 -6.45
C LEU A 377 13.71 27.79 -7.56
N ASP A 378 13.46 29.05 -7.19
CA ASP A 378 13.48 30.17 -8.13
C ASP A 378 14.93 30.46 -8.56
N ASN A 379 15.18 30.39 -9.87
CA ASN A 379 16.50 30.57 -10.47
C ASN A 379 16.98 32.05 -10.46
N LYS A 380 16.18 33.00 -9.94
CA LYS A 380 16.49 34.44 -9.95
C LYS A 380 17.06 34.96 -8.63
N VAL A 381 17.33 34.10 -7.65
CA VAL A 381 17.76 34.51 -6.31
C VAL A 381 19.28 34.63 -6.23
N GLU A 382 19.79 35.74 -5.67
CA GLU A 382 21.24 36.00 -5.55
C GLU A 382 21.97 34.99 -4.64
N ASP A 383 21.29 34.43 -3.63
CA ASP A 383 21.85 33.49 -2.65
C ASP A 383 21.41 32.02 -2.86
N ILE A 384 21.19 31.61 -4.12
CA ILE A 384 20.64 30.28 -4.45
C ILE A 384 21.43 29.10 -3.83
N GLU A 385 22.74 29.23 -3.68
CA GLU A 385 23.59 28.20 -3.06
C GLU A 385 23.32 28.04 -1.56
N VAL A 386 23.15 29.15 -0.85
CA VAL A 386 22.84 29.14 0.59
C VAL A 386 21.46 28.53 0.81
N ILE A 387 20.49 28.92 -0.02
CA ILE A 387 19.12 28.36 0.02
C ILE A 387 19.14 26.87 -0.26
N PHE A 388 19.92 26.43 -1.27
CA PHE A 388 20.07 25.02 -1.60
C PHE A 388 20.62 24.20 -0.45
N GLU A 389 21.69 24.65 0.22
CA GLU A 389 22.29 23.91 1.33
C GLU A 389 21.35 23.80 2.53
N LYS A 390 20.59 24.86 2.85
CA LYS A 390 19.56 24.83 3.89
C LYS A 390 18.43 23.86 3.54
N LEU A 391 17.97 23.89 2.30
CA LEU A 391 16.90 23.00 1.83
C LEU A 391 17.35 21.54 1.78
N TRP A 392 18.61 21.27 1.41
CA TRP A 392 19.20 19.95 1.47
C TRP A 392 19.31 19.44 2.92
N ALA A 393 19.75 20.28 3.85
CA ALA A 393 19.81 19.93 5.26
C ALA A 393 18.42 19.60 5.83
N PHE A 394 17.39 20.38 5.48
CA PHE A 394 16.00 20.09 5.82
C PHE A 394 15.52 18.75 5.23
N TYR A 395 15.82 18.51 3.95
CA TYR A 395 15.47 17.27 3.27
C TYR A 395 16.06 16.05 3.98
N ILE A 396 17.37 16.07 4.25
CA ILE A 396 18.05 14.97 4.94
C ILE A 396 17.55 14.81 6.37
N ALA A 397 17.37 15.90 7.13
CA ALA A 397 16.80 15.80 8.49
C ALA A 397 15.41 15.14 8.49
N THR A 398 14.60 15.41 7.46
CA THR A 398 13.30 14.74 7.29
C THR A 398 13.47 13.24 7.02
N MET A 399 14.43 12.84 6.17
CA MET A 399 14.73 11.44 5.89
C MET A 399 15.30 10.69 7.10
N ASP A 400 16.15 11.35 7.89
CA ASP A 400 16.70 10.82 9.13
C ASP A 400 15.60 10.59 10.17
N GLN A 401 14.63 11.49 10.26
CA GLN A 401 13.48 11.32 11.14
C GLN A 401 12.61 10.13 10.72
N ILE A 402 12.33 9.97 9.42
CA ILE A 402 11.63 8.78 8.89
C ILE A 402 12.41 7.50 9.20
N THR A 403 13.73 7.52 8.97
CA THR A 403 14.62 6.39 9.28
C THR A 403 14.54 6.02 10.75
N LYS A 404 14.56 7.01 11.65
CA LYS A 404 14.44 6.81 13.09
C LYS A 404 13.09 6.19 13.46
N ASP A 405 11.99 6.71 12.91
CA ASP A 405 10.65 6.20 13.16
C ASP A 405 10.50 4.74 12.70
N VAL A 406 11.01 4.42 11.51
CA VAL A 406 11.05 3.05 10.98
C VAL A 406 11.88 2.16 11.90
N LYS A 407 13.08 2.59 12.32
CA LYS A 407 13.95 1.82 13.23
C LYS A 407 13.26 1.53 14.56
N THR A 408 12.60 2.52 15.16
CA THR A 408 11.82 2.33 16.38
C THR A 408 10.73 1.28 16.20
N LYS A 409 9.96 1.35 15.10
CA LYS A 409 8.89 0.39 14.84
C LYS A 409 9.38 -1.01 14.50
N MET A 410 10.53 -1.14 13.82
CA MET A 410 11.16 -2.45 13.60
C MET A 410 11.65 -3.08 14.91
N GLN A 411 12.14 -2.27 15.86
CA GLN A 411 12.48 -2.77 17.19
C GLN A 411 11.25 -3.21 17.98
N GLU A 412 10.14 -2.47 17.91
CA GLU A 412 8.87 -2.88 18.52
C GLU A 412 8.38 -4.22 17.94
N ILE A 413 8.46 -4.40 16.61
CA ILE A 413 8.13 -5.69 15.96
C ILE A 413 9.01 -6.81 16.51
N LYS A 414 10.34 -6.61 16.55
CA LYS A 414 11.29 -7.60 17.07
C LYS A 414 10.94 -8.01 18.51
N ASN A 415 10.69 -7.05 19.39
CA ASN A 415 10.33 -7.33 20.78
C ASN A 415 9.03 -8.15 20.89
N ASN A 416 7.99 -7.82 20.10
CA ASN A 416 6.74 -8.60 20.10
C ASN A 416 6.96 -10.02 19.54
N ILE A 417 7.82 -10.19 18.54
CA ILE A 417 8.20 -11.53 18.03
C ILE A 417 8.91 -12.34 19.12
N ASP A 418 9.80 -11.71 19.89
CA ASP A 418 10.51 -12.36 20.99
C ASP A 418 9.55 -12.79 22.13
N GLU A 419 8.57 -11.95 22.47
CA GLU A 419 7.51 -12.30 23.41
C GLU A 419 6.63 -13.45 22.90
N ILE A 420 6.24 -13.42 21.62
CA ILE A 420 5.50 -14.53 20.99
C ILE A 420 6.33 -15.82 21.04
N ARG A 421 7.64 -15.76 20.79
CA ARG A 421 8.53 -16.93 20.83
C ARG A 421 8.46 -17.60 22.21
N ASN A 422 8.64 -16.83 23.28
CA ASN A 422 8.49 -17.32 24.66
C ASN A 422 7.11 -17.95 24.90
N LEU A 423 6.05 -17.35 24.34
CA LEU A 423 4.69 -17.87 24.48
C LEU A 423 4.45 -19.16 23.70
N ILE A 424 5.23 -19.53 22.69
CA ILE A 424 4.99 -20.74 21.87
C ILE A 424 6.04 -21.84 22.08
N GLU A 425 7.15 -21.54 22.76
CA GLU A 425 8.32 -22.41 22.92
C GLU A 425 8.02 -23.81 23.48
N GLN A 426 7.01 -23.95 24.34
CA GLN A 426 6.66 -25.23 24.98
C GLN A 426 5.88 -26.19 24.06
N GLU A 427 5.50 -25.77 22.85
CA GLU A 427 4.68 -26.55 21.91
C GLU A 427 5.52 -27.31 20.87
N ILE A 428 4.89 -28.28 20.21
CA ILE A 428 5.50 -29.00 19.09
C ILE A 428 5.70 -28.06 17.89
N THR A 429 6.83 -28.18 17.20
CA THR A 429 7.27 -27.32 16.07
C THR A 429 6.20 -27.10 15.00
N ALA A 430 5.41 -28.14 14.66
CA ALA A 430 4.36 -28.03 13.65
C ALA A 430 3.25 -27.03 14.02
N HIS A 431 2.95 -26.86 15.32
CA HIS A 431 1.98 -25.89 15.79
C HIS A 431 2.60 -24.48 15.84
N GLN A 432 3.85 -24.36 16.28
CA GLN A 432 4.59 -23.09 16.28
C GLN A 432 4.61 -22.44 14.88
N ASN A 433 4.77 -23.25 13.83
CA ASN A 433 4.77 -22.79 12.44
C ASN A 433 3.48 -22.04 12.04
N LYS A 434 2.32 -22.32 12.66
CA LYS A 434 1.08 -21.58 12.40
C LYS A 434 1.17 -20.14 12.86
N ILE A 435 1.86 -19.89 13.96
CA ILE A 435 2.07 -18.54 14.49
C ILE A 435 3.17 -17.82 13.69
N TYR A 436 4.25 -18.50 13.32
CA TYR A 436 5.25 -17.90 12.42
C TYR A 436 4.69 -17.53 11.04
N GLU A 437 3.79 -18.35 10.49
CA GLU A 437 3.04 -18.02 9.27
C GLU A 437 2.18 -16.76 9.44
N ALA A 438 1.53 -16.61 10.59
CA ALA A 438 0.78 -15.41 10.94
C ALA A 438 1.68 -14.16 11.00
N ILE A 439 2.83 -14.25 11.68
CA ILE A 439 3.82 -13.17 11.78
C ILE A 439 4.29 -12.78 10.37
N ALA A 440 4.78 -13.74 9.59
CA ALA A 440 5.41 -13.44 8.32
C ALA A 440 4.43 -12.95 7.25
N THR A 441 3.21 -13.49 7.22
CA THR A 441 2.14 -12.99 6.33
C THR A 441 1.80 -11.53 6.66
N THR A 442 1.76 -11.18 7.97
CA THR A 442 1.53 -9.80 8.43
C THR A 442 2.66 -8.86 7.98
N LEU A 443 3.91 -9.35 7.98
CA LEU A 443 5.10 -8.57 7.67
C LEU A 443 5.50 -8.58 6.20
N LEU A 444 4.80 -9.34 5.36
CA LEU A 444 5.16 -9.60 3.97
C LEU A 444 5.44 -8.33 3.15
N PRO A 445 4.65 -7.24 3.29
CA PRO A 445 4.97 -6.00 2.61
C PRO A 445 6.32 -5.39 3.01
N ILE A 446 6.68 -5.43 4.30
CA ILE A 446 7.93 -4.86 4.79
C ILE A 446 9.10 -5.74 4.40
N ILE A 447 8.93 -7.07 4.47
CA ILE A 447 9.90 -8.06 4.02
C ILE A 447 10.36 -7.78 2.58
N TYR A 448 9.43 -7.43 1.68
CA TYR A 448 9.73 -7.09 0.29
C TYR A 448 9.99 -5.60 0.03
N LEU A 449 10.00 -4.76 1.06
CA LEU A 449 10.51 -3.38 0.98
C LEU A 449 11.91 -3.27 1.57
N THR A 450 12.42 -4.31 2.24
CA THR A 450 13.72 -4.30 2.88
C THR A 450 14.78 -5.03 2.05
N LYS A 451 15.94 -4.39 1.93
CA LYS A 451 17.11 -4.87 1.20
C LYS A 451 18.36 -4.79 2.07
N HIS A 452 19.39 -5.51 1.66
CA HIS A 452 20.71 -5.34 2.24
C HIS A 452 21.27 -3.94 1.95
N ALA A 453 21.95 -3.32 2.92
CA ALA A 453 22.53 -1.97 2.79
C ALA A 453 23.56 -1.82 1.66
N ALA A 454 24.15 -2.94 1.21
CA ALA A 454 25.04 -2.96 0.04
C ALA A 454 24.37 -2.45 -1.26
N PHE A 455 23.04 -2.37 -1.31
CA PHE A 455 22.26 -1.88 -2.45
C PHE A 455 21.74 -0.45 -2.26
N GLU A 456 22.20 0.28 -1.24
CA GLU A 456 21.72 1.63 -0.89
C GLU A 456 21.84 2.64 -2.05
N GLU A 457 22.92 2.56 -2.82
CA GLU A 457 23.17 3.41 -4.01
C GLU A 457 22.09 3.29 -5.09
N GLU A 458 21.22 2.27 -5.03
CA GLU A 458 20.10 2.14 -5.93
C GLU A 458 19.01 3.18 -5.69
N ALA A 459 18.92 3.72 -4.46
CA ALA A 459 17.90 4.68 -4.04
C ALA A 459 16.50 4.26 -4.54
N GLU A 460 16.13 3.02 -4.24
CA GLU A 460 15.02 2.31 -4.87
C GLU A 460 13.67 2.65 -4.22
N CYS A 461 12.64 2.70 -5.07
CA CYS A 461 11.25 2.69 -4.68
C CYS A 461 10.52 1.56 -5.40
N ARG A 462 9.42 1.05 -4.82
CA ARG A 462 8.69 -0.10 -5.33
C ARG A 462 7.20 0.12 -5.35
N ILE A 463 6.58 -0.32 -6.43
CA ILE A 463 5.20 -0.79 -6.39
C ILE A 463 5.24 -2.23 -5.90
N LEU A 464 4.36 -2.59 -4.97
CA LEU A 464 4.23 -3.94 -4.44
C LEU A 464 2.80 -4.46 -4.59
N TYR A 465 2.67 -5.67 -5.11
CA TYR A 465 1.44 -6.42 -5.24
C TYR A 465 1.65 -7.88 -4.82
N ILE A 466 1.22 -8.23 -3.62
CA ILE A 466 1.11 -9.60 -3.14
C ILE A 466 -0.26 -10.17 -3.54
N THR A 467 -0.36 -11.46 -3.86
CA THR A 467 -1.68 -12.13 -3.98
C THR A 467 -1.51 -13.65 -3.82
N SER A 468 -2.62 -14.38 -3.78
CA SER A 468 -2.63 -15.85 -3.83
C SER A 468 -2.12 -16.34 -5.18
N ILE A 469 -1.37 -17.45 -5.19
CA ILE A 469 -0.96 -18.14 -6.42
C ILE A 469 -2.13 -18.56 -7.32
N LEU A 470 -3.34 -18.63 -6.75
CA LEU A 470 -4.58 -18.99 -7.45
C LEU A 470 -5.31 -17.78 -8.05
N ASP A 471 -4.78 -16.57 -7.92
CA ASP A 471 -5.42 -15.36 -8.45
C ASP A 471 -5.38 -15.31 -9.99
N ASP A 472 -6.55 -15.14 -10.61
CA ASP A 472 -6.73 -15.09 -12.06
C ASP A 472 -6.01 -13.89 -12.73
N VAL A 473 -5.58 -12.90 -11.95
CA VAL A 473 -4.79 -11.77 -12.44
C VAL A 473 -3.36 -12.18 -12.84
N ILE A 474 -2.85 -13.30 -12.29
CA ILE A 474 -1.51 -13.80 -12.56
C ILE A 474 -1.42 -14.34 -13.98
N GLN A 475 -0.46 -13.83 -14.75
CA GLN A 475 -0.16 -14.27 -16.10
C GLN A 475 1.04 -15.23 -16.11
N TRP A 476 0.85 -16.35 -16.79
CA TRP A 476 1.86 -17.39 -16.99
C TRP A 476 2.26 -17.44 -18.46
N GLN A 477 3.47 -16.98 -18.78
CA GLN A 477 3.99 -16.97 -20.16
C GLN A 477 5.36 -17.66 -20.23
N GLY A 478 5.34 -18.97 -20.49
CA GLY A 478 6.54 -19.81 -20.38
C GLY A 478 7.08 -19.78 -18.96
N ASP A 479 8.35 -19.43 -18.79
CA ASP A 479 8.98 -19.30 -17.47
C ASP A 479 8.69 -17.95 -16.77
N ARG A 480 7.91 -17.06 -17.41
CA ARG A 480 7.60 -15.74 -16.85
C ARG A 480 6.27 -15.77 -16.12
N VAL A 481 6.33 -15.36 -14.85
CA VAL A 481 5.17 -15.14 -13.99
C VAL A 481 5.11 -13.65 -13.67
N TYR A 482 3.99 -13.01 -14.03
CA TYR A 482 3.84 -11.57 -13.82
C TYR A 482 2.38 -11.17 -13.64
N VAL A 483 2.18 -9.98 -13.11
CA VAL A 483 0.88 -9.30 -13.09
C VAL A 483 0.94 -8.10 -14.04
N GLU A 484 -0.08 -7.97 -14.90
CA GLU A 484 -0.16 -6.87 -15.86
C GLU A 484 -0.75 -5.62 -15.18
N TYR A 485 0.00 -4.53 -15.14
CA TYR A 485 -0.42 -3.22 -14.63
C TYR A 485 -0.69 -2.27 -15.80
N THR A 486 -1.96 -1.93 -16.00
CA THR A 486 -2.44 -1.32 -17.26
C THR A 486 -2.43 0.19 -17.27
N THR A 487 -2.07 0.84 -16.17
CA THR A 487 -1.89 2.29 -16.12
C THR A 487 -0.85 2.68 -17.17
N ASN A 488 -1.26 3.44 -18.18
CA ASN A 488 -0.43 3.70 -19.34
C ASN A 488 0.37 4.98 -19.14
N LEU A 489 1.68 4.95 -19.42
CA LEU A 489 2.55 6.12 -19.34
C LEU A 489 2.08 7.33 -20.19
N ALA A 490 1.32 7.08 -21.25
CA ALA A 490 0.74 8.08 -22.13
C ALA A 490 -0.67 8.53 -21.71
N ASP A 491 -1.23 8.00 -20.63
CA ASP A 491 -2.47 8.53 -20.05
C ASP A 491 -2.28 9.96 -19.57
N GLN A 492 -3.38 10.70 -19.53
CA GLN A 492 -3.41 12.10 -19.11
C GLN A 492 -3.88 12.23 -17.67
N TYR A 493 -3.23 13.11 -16.92
CA TYR A 493 -3.71 13.62 -15.64
C TYR A 493 -3.84 15.15 -15.69
N GLN A 494 -4.62 15.70 -14.77
CA GLN A 494 -4.81 17.15 -14.68
C GLN A 494 -3.84 17.74 -13.65
N GLN A 495 -3.10 18.76 -14.07
CA GLN A 495 -2.34 19.63 -13.18
C GLN A 495 -2.88 21.05 -13.35
N GLY A 496 -3.72 21.49 -12.40
CA GLY A 496 -4.47 22.75 -12.52
C GLY A 496 -5.41 22.73 -13.73
N LYS A 497 -5.29 23.73 -14.62
CA LYS A 497 -6.09 23.83 -15.86
C LYS A 497 -5.45 23.18 -17.11
N GLN A 498 -4.30 22.51 -16.97
CA GLN A 498 -3.58 21.91 -18.10
C GLN A 498 -3.49 20.39 -17.95
N SER A 499 -3.70 19.67 -19.06
CA SER A 499 -3.50 18.23 -19.14
C SER A 499 -2.02 17.90 -19.39
N ARG A 500 -1.49 16.91 -18.67
CA ARG A 500 -0.12 16.38 -18.79
C ARG A 500 -0.13 14.85 -18.83
N HIS A 501 0.95 14.26 -19.33
CA HIS A 501 1.14 12.81 -19.37
C HIS A 501 2.04 12.33 -18.24
N TYR A 502 1.87 11.07 -17.81
CA TYR A 502 2.67 10.51 -16.72
C TYR A 502 4.16 10.43 -17.02
N LEU A 503 4.54 10.16 -18.27
CA LEU A 503 5.94 10.15 -18.74
C LEU A 503 6.42 11.55 -19.13
N GLU A 504 7.43 12.05 -18.43
CA GLU A 504 7.93 13.42 -18.57
C GLU A 504 9.26 13.49 -19.31
N LYS A 505 10.20 12.58 -18.96
CA LYS A 505 11.54 12.55 -19.54
C LYS A 505 11.95 11.13 -19.87
N ILE A 506 12.82 11.00 -20.87
CA ILE A 506 13.49 9.75 -21.21
C ILE A 506 14.97 10.05 -21.34
N TYR A 507 15.80 9.39 -20.52
CA TYR A 507 17.24 9.40 -20.72
C TYR A 507 17.65 8.17 -21.53
N LEU A 508 18.28 8.39 -22.68
CA LEU A 508 18.97 7.34 -23.42
C LEU A 508 20.33 7.11 -22.77
N GLY A 509 20.67 5.87 -22.44
CA GLY A 509 21.96 5.56 -21.83
C GLY A 509 23.14 5.99 -22.71
N PRO A 510 24.34 6.19 -22.14
CA PRO A 510 25.49 6.73 -22.88
C PRO A 510 25.82 5.96 -24.17
N ASN A 511 25.65 4.64 -24.15
CA ASN A 511 25.92 3.74 -25.26
C ASN A 511 24.68 3.31 -26.06
N ALA A 512 23.51 3.89 -25.77
CA ALA A 512 22.27 3.59 -26.50
C ALA A 512 22.40 3.92 -28.00
N ASP A 513 21.86 3.05 -28.85
CA ASP A 513 21.88 3.23 -30.30
C ASP A 513 21.17 4.54 -30.69
N LEU A 514 21.71 5.28 -31.67
CA LEU A 514 21.08 6.50 -32.18
C LEU A 514 19.65 6.24 -32.70
N ARG A 515 19.37 5.02 -33.20
CA ARG A 515 18.04 4.59 -33.65
C ARG A 515 17.04 4.46 -32.50
N ALA A 516 17.49 4.29 -31.26
CA ALA A 516 16.63 4.18 -30.10
C ALA A 516 15.75 5.43 -29.93
N GLU A 517 16.33 6.62 -30.14
CA GLU A 517 15.61 7.89 -30.04
C GLU A 517 14.45 7.96 -31.04
N LEU A 518 14.72 7.67 -32.31
CA LEU A 518 13.71 7.66 -33.38
C LEU A 518 12.63 6.63 -33.12
N GLY A 519 13.03 5.43 -32.68
CA GLY A 519 12.11 4.35 -32.34
C GLY A 519 11.14 4.74 -31.22
N ILE A 520 11.66 5.29 -30.12
CA ILE A 520 10.85 5.72 -28.97
C ILE A 520 9.91 6.88 -29.36
N LYS A 521 10.40 7.89 -30.08
CA LYS A 521 9.57 9.00 -30.57
C LYS A 521 8.42 8.49 -31.44
N LYS A 522 8.71 7.58 -32.37
CA LYS A 522 7.68 6.95 -33.21
C LYS A 522 6.64 6.21 -32.37
N CYS A 523 7.08 5.37 -31.44
CA CYS A 523 6.20 4.61 -30.54
C CYS A 523 5.25 5.54 -29.76
N TRP A 524 5.78 6.64 -29.23
CA TRP A 524 4.98 7.64 -28.52
C TRP A 524 3.93 8.26 -29.44
N ILE A 525 4.35 8.79 -30.59
CA ILE A 525 3.43 9.44 -31.55
C ILE A 525 2.32 8.47 -31.98
N ASP A 526 2.67 7.23 -32.33
CA ASP A 526 1.70 6.22 -32.75
C ASP A 526 0.72 5.90 -31.62
N LYS A 527 1.19 5.83 -30.37
CA LYS A 527 0.32 5.65 -29.20
C LYS A 527 -0.64 6.81 -29.01
N MET A 528 -0.15 8.04 -29.11
CA MET A 528 -0.96 9.25 -28.96
C MET A 528 -2.02 9.36 -30.04
N ARG A 529 -1.68 8.98 -31.29
CA ARG A 529 -2.66 8.85 -32.39
C ARG A 529 -3.73 7.81 -32.09
N SER A 530 -3.35 6.65 -31.56
CA SER A 530 -4.34 5.61 -31.20
C SER A 530 -5.31 6.07 -30.10
N LYS A 531 -4.90 7.05 -29.28
CA LYS A 531 -5.75 7.72 -28.28
C LYS A 531 -6.59 8.86 -28.87
N GLY A 532 -6.53 9.10 -30.18
CA GLY A 532 -7.29 10.14 -30.87
C GLY A 532 -6.71 11.54 -30.78
N MET A 533 -5.46 11.72 -30.33
CA MET A 533 -4.86 13.06 -30.25
C MET A 533 -4.41 13.58 -31.63
N PRO A 534 -4.75 14.82 -32.00
CA PRO A 534 -4.26 15.45 -33.22
C PRO A 534 -2.74 15.64 -33.21
N ASN A 535 -2.08 15.50 -34.37
CA ASN A 535 -0.62 15.59 -34.47
C ASN A 535 -0.05 16.90 -33.89
N ASN A 536 -0.76 18.02 -34.03
CA ASN A 536 -0.31 19.33 -33.56
C ASN A 536 -0.34 19.45 -32.02
N ASP A 537 -1.10 18.58 -31.35
CA ASP A 537 -1.27 18.58 -29.90
C ASP A 537 -0.40 17.52 -29.20
N ILE A 538 0.25 16.64 -29.97
CA ILE A 538 1.14 15.61 -29.42
C ILE A 538 2.42 16.26 -28.88
N LYS A 539 2.50 16.35 -27.56
CA LYS A 539 3.73 16.70 -26.85
C LYS A 539 4.57 15.45 -26.64
N ILE A 540 5.78 15.44 -27.18
CA ILE A 540 6.73 14.35 -26.98
C ILE A 540 7.44 14.56 -25.63
N PRO A 541 7.62 13.51 -24.80
CA PRO A 541 8.44 13.58 -23.58
C PRO A 541 9.82 14.14 -23.88
N THR A 542 10.46 14.76 -22.89
CA THR A 542 11.81 15.29 -23.09
C THR A 542 12.80 14.14 -23.25
N LEU A 543 13.36 13.95 -24.45
CA LEU A 543 14.42 12.98 -24.71
C LEU A 543 15.79 13.62 -24.52
N LYS A 544 16.64 13.00 -23.70
CA LYS A 544 18.03 13.42 -23.47
C LYS A 544 18.96 12.24 -23.61
N LYS A 545 20.11 12.43 -24.26
CA LYS A 545 21.20 11.46 -24.21
C LYS A 545 21.96 11.66 -22.90
N SER A 546 22.17 10.59 -22.15
CA SER A 546 22.97 10.62 -20.92
C SER A 546 24.43 10.88 -21.26
N GLU A 547 25.01 11.87 -20.61
CA GLU A 547 26.44 12.23 -20.70
C GLU A 547 27.28 11.55 -19.60
N MET A 548 26.71 10.58 -18.88
CA MET A 548 27.40 9.89 -17.80
C MET A 548 28.68 9.21 -18.32
N PRO A 549 29.80 9.32 -17.58
CA PRO A 549 31.10 8.86 -18.04
C PRO A 549 31.15 7.33 -18.08
N LEU A 550 30.87 6.75 -19.24
CA LEU A 550 31.03 5.33 -19.50
C LEU A 550 32.19 5.15 -20.48
N ALA A 551 33.13 4.25 -20.15
CA ALA A 551 34.23 3.95 -21.05
C ALA A 551 33.65 3.56 -22.43
N LYS A 552 34.15 4.20 -23.49
CA LYS A 552 33.79 3.80 -24.85
C LYS A 552 34.33 2.39 -25.05
N SER A 553 33.42 1.42 -25.08
CA SER A 553 33.69 0.00 -25.35
C SER A 553 34.24 -0.19 -26.76
#